data_AF-A0A932GKH3-F1
#
_entry.id   AF-A0A932GKH3-F1
#
_cell.length_a   1.000
_cell.length_b   1.000
_cell.length_c   1.000
_cell.angle_alpha   90.00
_cell.angle_beta   90.00
_cell.angle_gamma   90.00
#
_symmetry.space_group_name_H-M   'P 1'
#
loop_
_entity.id
_entity.type
_entity.pdbx_description
1 polymer ?
#
loop_
_entity_poly.entity_id
_entity_poly.type
_entity_poly.pdbx_seq_one_letter_code
_entity_poly.pdbx_strand_id
1 'polypeptide(L)' 'MRKPERVLAALASAPVDHPPFSVWYHFGLQHLPGRALAGAELAFYRHYDPD' A
#
# COMPACT_ATOMS: atom_id res chain seq x y z
N MET A 1 15.04 -2.49 6.18
CA MET A 1 14.63 -2.99 4.84
C MET A 1 13.79 -1.93 4.14
N ARG A 2 13.83 -1.79 2.80
CA ARG A 2 12.89 -0.90 2.07
C ARG A 2 11.51 -1.57 2.01
N LYS A 3 10.43 -0.77 1.97
CA LYS A 3 9.05 -1.29 1.99
C LYS A 3 8.77 -2.37 0.95
N PRO A 4 9.13 -2.21 -0.35
CA PRO A 4 8.89 -3.27 -1.34
C PRO A 4 9.68 -4.55 -1.06
N GLU A 5 10.90 -4.43 -0.51
CA GLU A 5 11.72 -5.58 -0.14
C GLU A 5 11.07 -6.36 1.01
N ARG A 6 10.48 -5.65 1.98
CA ARG A 6 9.76 -6.26 3.11
C ARG A 6 8.54 -7.03 2.67
N VAL A 7 7.72 -6.44 1.80
CA VAL A 7 6.53 -7.10 1.26
C VAL A 7 6.92 -8.38 0.50
N LEU A 8 7.91 -8.29 -0.39
CA LEU A 8 8.37 -9.45 -1.16
C LEU A 8 8.98 -10.55 -0.29
N ALA A 9 9.78 -10.19 0.72
CA ALA A 9 10.36 -11.14 1.67
C ALA A 9 9.27 -11.84 2.50
N ALA A 10 8.28 -11.11 3.01
CA ALA A 10 7.17 -11.69 3.75
C ALA A 10 6.37 -12.71 2.92
N LEU A 11 6.05 -12.37 1.66
CA LEU A 11 5.37 -13.28 0.74
C LEU A 11 6.18 -14.56 0.43
N ALA A 12 7.51 -14.45 0.44
CA ALA A 12 8.41 -15.58 0.25
C ALA A 12 8.71 -16.37 1.53
N SER A 13 8.07 -16.06 2.66
CA SER A 13 8.39 -16.63 3.98
C SER A 13 9.86 -16.43 4.40
N ALA A 14 10.51 -15.37 3.89
CA ALA A 14 11.86 -14.98 4.26
C ALA A 14 11.87 -14.10 5.53
N PRO A 15 13.00 -14.01 6.26
CA PRO A 15 13.11 -13.11 7.41
C PRO A 15 12.85 -11.64 7.05
N VAL A 16 12.08 -10.95 7.88
CA VAL A 16 11.78 -9.51 7.78
C VAL A 16 12.13 -8.78 9.08
N ASP A 17 12.39 -7.48 9.01
CA ASP A 17 12.69 -6.63 10.18
C ASP A 17 11.44 -6.38 11.06
N HIS A 18 10.24 -6.42 10.47
CA HIS A 18 8.94 -6.52 11.13
C HIS A 18 7.89 -7.01 10.12
N PRO A 19 6.72 -7.54 10.55
CA PRO A 19 5.64 -7.89 9.63
C PRO A 19 5.16 -6.65 8.86
N PRO A 20 5.10 -6.69 7.51
CA PRO A 20 4.54 -5.59 6.74
C PRO A 20 3.03 -5.46 6.97
N PHE A 21 2.49 -4.25 6.87
CA PHE A 21 1.06 -3.99 6.95
C PHE A 21 0.57 -3.19 5.75
N SER A 22 -0.64 -3.50 5.31
CA SER A 22 -1.36 -2.72 4.29
C SER A 22 -2.86 -2.78 4.55
N VAL A 23 -3.62 -1.95 3.85
CA VAL A 23 -5.08 -1.93 3.92
C VAL A 23 -5.69 -2.17 2.56
N TRP A 24 -6.74 -2.98 2.55
CA TRP A 24 -7.67 -2.98 1.44
C TRP A 24 -8.80 -2.02 1.76
N TYR A 25 -8.81 -0.87 1.10
CA TYR A 25 -9.81 0.18 1.30
C TYR A 25 -10.49 0.56 -0.01
N HIS A 26 -11.80 0.80 0.05
CA HIS A 26 -12.59 1.19 -1.11
C HIS A 26 -12.99 2.66 -1.00
N PHE A 27 -12.38 3.52 -1.84
CA PHE A 27 -12.56 4.97 -1.77
C PHE A 27 -13.91 5.49 -2.32
N GLY A 28 -14.73 4.64 -2.97
CA GLY A 28 -16.01 5.08 -3.54
C GLY A 28 -15.88 5.97 -4.77
N LEU A 29 -14.72 5.97 -5.42
CA LEU A 29 -14.39 6.83 -6.57
C LEU A 29 -14.52 6.12 -7.92
N GLN A 30 -15.11 4.92 -7.97
CA GLN A 30 -15.21 4.07 -9.17
C GLN A 30 -15.95 4.72 -10.35
N HIS A 31 -16.74 5.77 -10.11
CA HIS A 31 -17.48 6.50 -11.14
C HIS A 31 -16.72 7.72 -11.70
N LEU A 32 -15.55 8.05 -11.13
CA LEU A 32 -14.71 9.17 -11.55
C LEU A 32 -13.60 8.71 -12.51
N PRO A 33 -12.94 9.63 -13.25
CA PRO A 33 -11.77 9.28 -14.05
C PRO A 33 -10.65 8.67 -13.20
N GLY A 34 -9.89 7.73 -13.77
CA GLY A 34 -8.84 6.99 -13.03
C GLY A 34 -7.79 7.86 -12.31
N ARG A 35 -7.55 9.10 -12.79
CA ARG A 35 -6.69 10.07 -12.11
C ARG A 35 -7.16 10.42 -10.69
N ALA A 36 -8.47 10.38 -10.44
CA ALA A 36 -9.05 10.68 -9.13
C ALA A 36 -8.72 9.56 -8.13
N LEU A 37 -8.88 8.30 -8.53
CA LEU A 37 -8.48 7.15 -7.73
C LEU A 37 -6.97 7.16 -7.46
N ALA A 38 -6.13 7.33 -8.49
CA ALA A 38 -4.68 7.40 -8.32
C ALA A 38 -4.25 8.51 -7.35
N GLY A 39 -4.91 9.67 -7.39
CA GLY A 39 -4.66 10.76 -6.46
C GLY A 39 -5.02 10.40 -5.01
N ALA A 40 -6.17 9.74 -4.80
CA ALA A 40 -6.62 9.30 -3.48
C ALA A 40 -5.69 8.23 -2.88
N GLU A 41 -5.29 7.23 -3.68
CA GLU A 41 -4.34 6.18 -3.27
C GLU A 41 -3.00 6.77 -2.84
N LEU A 42 -2.44 7.71 -3.63
CA LEU A 42 -1.19 8.38 -3.29
C LEU A 42 -1.31 9.26 -2.04
N ALA A 43 -2.43 9.97 -1.87
CA ALA A 43 -2.67 10.78 -0.68
C ALA A 43 -2.81 9.90 0.57
N PHE A 44 -3.54 8.79 0.46
CA PHE A 44 -3.68 7.80 1.52
C PHE A 44 -2.34 7.20 1.91
N TYR A 45 -1.57 6.70 0.93
CA TYR A 45 -0.24 6.14 1.16
C TYR A 45 0.68 7.15 1.86
N ARG A 46 0.70 8.42 1.43
CA ARG A 46 1.55 9.44 2.05
C ARG A 46 1.14 9.83 3.48
N HIS A 47 -0.15 9.71 3.80
CA HIS A 47 -0.65 10.09 5.12
C HIS A 47 -0.46 8.99 6.16
N TYR A 48 -0.81 7.76 5.82
CA TYR A 48 -0.77 6.61 6.73
C TYR A 48 0.53 5.80 6.63
N ASP A 49 1.27 5.97 5.54
CA ASP A 49 2.57 5.36 5.29
C ASP A 49 2.62 3.82 5.47
N PRO A 50 1.65 3.05 4.91
CA PRO A 50 1.70 1.58 4.93
C PRO A 50 2.88 1.03 4.11
N ASP A 51 3.15 -0.27 4.25
CA ASP A 51 4.21 -0.98 3.52
C ASP A 51 3.89 -1.23 2.04
#